data_AF-A0A928T4L7-F1
#
_entry.id   AF-A0A928T4L7-F1
#
_cell.length_a   1.000
_cell.length_b   1.000
_cell.length_c   1.000
_cell.angle_alpha   90.00
_cell.angle_beta   90.00
_cell.angle_gamma   90.00
#
_symmetry.space_group_name_H-M   'P 1'
#
loop_
_entity.id
_entity.type
_entity.pdbx_description
1 polymer ?
#
loop_
_entity_poly.entity_id
_entity_poly.type
_entity_poly.pdbx_seq_one_letter_code
_entity_poly.pdbx_strand_id
1 'polypeptide(L)' 'MTDLDLFKYDVRIRERMIRRGLLSETDVTRHLDGLSDAEAKCDPVPQHQPALGLGEAPDLDDDEDDEDDEEEPS' A
#
# COMPACT_ATOMS: atom_id res chain seq x y z
N MET A 1 9.00 14.64 -8.34
CA MET A 1 9.67 14.63 -7.02
C MET A 1 10.34 13.28 -6.91
N THR A 2 11.64 13.22 -6.65
CA THR A 2 12.31 11.91 -6.47
C THR A 2 11.92 11.34 -5.10
N ASP A 3 12.00 10.01 -4.93
CA ASP A 3 11.71 9.38 -3.64
C ASP A 3 12.58 9.92 -2.49
N LEU A 4 13.78 10.40 -2.83
CA LEU A 4 14.72 11.04 -1.91
C LEU A 4 14.22 12.36 -1.33
N ASP A 5 13.21 12.99 -1.93
CA ASP A 5 12.63 14.26 -1.46
C ASP A 5 11.38 14.07 -0.60
N LEU A 6 10.75 12.89 -0.63
CA LEU A 6 9.49 12.64 0.09
C LEU A 6 9.70 12.55 1.60
N PHE A 7 10.86 12.09 2.05
CA PHE A 7 11.16 11.88 3.47
C PHE A 7 10.92 13.14 4.32
N LYS A 8 11.14 14.35 3.79
CA LYS A 8 10.93 15.60 4.53
C LYS A 8 9.48 15.84 4.96
N TYR A 9 8.53 15.21 4.26
CA TYR A 9 7.11 15.26 4.58
C TYR A 9 6.65 14.14 5.52
N ASP A 10 7.53 13.17 5.84
CA ASP A 10 7.24 12.10 6.81
C ASP A 10 6.92 12.69 8.19
N VAL A 11 5.80 12.25 8.76
CA VAL A 11 5.25 12.75 10.03
C VAL A 11 6.24 12.70 11.19
N ARG A 12 7.20 11.76 11.17
CA ARG A 12 8.19 11.55 12.24
C ARG A 12 9.30 12.61 12.23
N ILE A 13 9.58 13.24 11.08
CA ILE A 13 10.70 14.18 10.95
C ILE A 13 10.27 15.58 10.48
N ARG A 14 9.07 15.71 9.89
CA ARG A 14 8.52 16.95 9.35
C ARG A 14 8.61 18.09 10.34
N GLU A 15 8.16 17.89 11.57
CA GLU A 15 8.16 18.93 12.60
C GLU A 15 9.57 19.41 12.96
N ARG A 16 10.55 18.49 12.99
CA ARG A 16 11.96 18.81 13.21
C ARG A 16 12.54 19.62 12.04
N MET A 17 12.13 19.31 10.81
CA MET A 17 12.55 20.05 9.63
C MET A 17 11.98 21.47 9.59
N ILE A 18 10.72 21.64 9.99
CA ILE A 18 10.08 22.96 10.15
C ILE A 18 10.83 23.78 11.20
N ARG A 19 11.09 23.21 12.38
CA ARG A 19 11.85 23.89 13.45
C ARG A 19 13.27 24.28 13.03
N ARG A 20 13.88 23.55 12.10
CA ARG A 20 15.21 23.86 11.55
C ARG A 20 15.16 24.83 10.37
N GLY A 21 13.98 25.25 9.92
CA GLY A 21 13.81 26.10 8.74
C GLY A 21 14.14 25.40 7.41
N LEU A 22 14.26 24.07 7.42
CA LEU A 22 14.57 23.26 6.24
C LEU A 22 13.31 22.90 5.43
N LEU A 23 12.13 23.15 6.00
CA LEU A 23 10.83 22.92 5.38
C LEU A 23 9.87 24.00 5.88
N SER A 24 9.07 24.59 4.99
CA SER A 24 8.06 25.57 5.39
C SER A 24 6.70 24.90 5.60
N GLU A 25 5.86 25.49 6.47
CA GLU A 25 4.48 25.05 6.64
C GLU A 25 3.70 25.14 5.33
N THR A 26 3.92 26.19 4.54
CA THR A 26 3.30 26.36 3.22
C THR A 26 3.65 25.23 2.26
N ASP A 27 4.89 24.76 2.26
CA ASP A 27 5.31 23.65 1.40
C ASP A 27 4.72 22.32 1.86
N VAL A 28 4.51 22.14 3.17
CA VAL A 28 3.80 20.98 3.72
C VAL A 28 2.35 21.00 3.26
N THR A 29 1.64 22.11 3.46
CA THR A 29 0.23 22.24 3.06
C THR A 29 0.07 21.99 1.56
N ARG A 30 0.89 22.66 0.72
CA ARG A 30 0.87 22.44 -0.73
C ARG A 30 1.08 20.98 -1.11
N HIS A 31 1.99 20.29 -0.42
CA HIS A 31 2.26 18.88 -0.71
C HIS A 31 1.07 17.99 -0.34
N LEU A 32 0.53 18.15 0.87
CA LEU A 32 -0.59 17.34 1.37
C LEU A 32 -1.86 17.56 0.54
N ASP A 33 -2.18 18.81 0.21
CA ASP A 33 -3.35 19.16 -0.62
C ASP A 33 -3.23 18.63 -2.05
N GLY A 34 -2.00 18.38 -2.51
CA GLY A 34 -1.71 17.82 -3.83
C GLY A 34 -1.78 16.29 -3.90
N LEU A 35 -1.95 15.59 -2.76
CA LEU A 35 -2.06 14.13 -2.74
C LEU A 35 -3.44 13.71 -3.24
N SER A 36 -3.45 12.88 -4.29
CA SER A 36 -4.69 12.29 -4.78
C SER A 36 -5.19 11.21 -3.83
N ASP A 37 -6.50 11.12 -3.67
CA ASP A 37 -7.11 9.94 -3.04
C ASP A 37 -6.76 8.68 -3.84
N ALA A 38 -6.23 7.69 -3.13
CA ALA A 38 -5.78 6.43 -3.70
C ALA A 38 -6.68 5.25 -3.29
N GLU A 39 -7.70 5.47 -2.45
CA GLU A 39 -8.57 4.39 -1.94
C GLU A 39 -9.17 3.58 -3.10
N ALA A 40 -9.72 4.26 -4.11
CA ALA A 40 -10.32 3.63 -5.29
C ALA A 40 -9.29 2.98 -6.25
N LYS A 41 -7.99 3.16 -6.01
CA LYS A 41 -6.89 2.64 -6.85
C LYS A 41 -6.07 1.56 -6.15
N CYS A 42 -6.46 1.17 -4.94
CA CYS A 42 -5.75 0.18 -4.15
C CYS A 42 -6.60 -1.08 -3.99
N ASP A 43 -5.94 -2.23 -4.13
CA ASP A 43 -6.57 -3.51 -3.82
C ASP A 43 -6.53 -3.75 -2.30
N PRO A 44 -7.61 -4.30 -1.72
CA PRO A 44 -7.63 -4.62 -0.30
C PRO A 44 -6.65 -5.75 -0.01
N VAL A 45 -5.68 -5.49 0.87
CA VAL A 45 -4.79 -6.54 1.38
C VAL A 45 -5.35 -7.05 2.70
N PRO A 46 -5.76 -8.33 2.80
CA PRO A 46 -6.20 -8.89 4.07
C PRO A 46 -5.01 -8.92 5.04
N GLN A 47 -5.06 -8.09 6.07
CA GLN A 47 -4.07 -8.13 7.15
C GLN A 47 -4.58 -8.98 8.30
N HIS A 48 -3.86 -10.08 8.57
CA HIS A 48 -4.06 -10.84 9.79
C HIS A 48 -3.64 -9.99 10.99
N GLN A 49 -4.55 -9.76 11.95
CA GLN A 49 -4.20 -9.08 13.18
C GLN A 49 -3.46 -10.06 14.10
N PRO A 50 -2.14 -9.87 14.34
CA PRO A 50 -1.35 -10.82 15.11
C PRO A 50 -1.86 -11.01 16.54
N ALA A 51 -2.54 -10.00 17.09
CA ALA A 51 -3.13 -10.05 18.43
C ALA A 51 -4.44 -10.86 18.51
N LEU A 52 -5.12 -11.10 17.37
CA LEU A 52 -6.42 -11.78 17.35
C LEU A 52 -6.32 -13.29 17.07
N GLY A 53 -5.12 -13.81 16.78
CA GLY A 53 -4.86 -15.26 16.70
C GLY A 53 -5.60 -16.02 15.59
N LEU A 54 -6.24 -15.33 14.64
CA LEU A 54 -6.91 -15.92 13.47
C LEU A 54 -5.90 -16.21 12.35
N GLY A 55 -4.79 -16.83 12.71
CA GLY A 55 -3.63 -16.97 11.83
C GLY A 55 -3.79 -18.17 10.90
N GLU A 56 -4.45 -17.98 9.77
CA GLU A 56 -4.10 -18.66 8.52
C GLU A 56 -4.68 -17.85 7.35
N ALA A 57 -3.83 -17.41 6.42
CA ALA A 57 -4.32 -16.93 5.13
C ALA A 57 -4.84 -18.15 4.35
N PRO A 58 -5.96 -18.06 3.62
CA PRO A 58 -6.31 -19.12 2.68
C PRO A 58 -5.15 -19.27 1.68
N ASP A 59 -4.61 -20.47 1.61
CA ASP A 59 -3.61 -20.89 0.63
C ASP A 59 -4.29 -20.79 -0.75
N LEU A 60 -4.08 -19.68 -1.45
CA LEU A 60 -4.56 -19.47 -2.81
C LEU A 60 -3.53 -20.09 -3.78
N ASP A 61 -3.30 -21.39 -3.64
CA ASP A 61 -2.68 -22.26 -4.64
C ASP A 61 -3.65 -23.44 -4.83
N ASP A 62 -4.82 -23.13 -5.38
CA ASP A 62 -5.67 -24.12 -6.05
C ASP A 62 -5.49 -23.88 -7.56
N ASP A 63 -4.29 -24.24 -8.05
CA ASP A 63 -4.13 -24.61 -9.45
C ASP A 63 -5.00 -25.87 -9.63
N GLU A 64 -6.31 -25.68 -9.83
CA GLU A 64 -7.22 -26.70 -10.33
C GLU A 64 -6.69 -27.11 -11.71
N ASP A 65 -5.86 -28.14 -11.73
CA ASP A 65 -5.45 -28.89 -12.92
C ASP A 65 -6.73 -29.55 -13.45
N ASP A 66 -7.52 -28.80 -14.22
CA ASP A 66 -8.65 -29.28 -15.02
C ASP A 66 -8.09 -30.27 -16.07
N GLU A 67 -7.90 -31.52 -15.66
CA GLU A 67 -7.75 -32.67 -16.56
C GLU A 67 -9.11 -32.91 -17.26
N ASP A 68 -9.40 -32.12 -18.30
CA ASP A 68 -10.54 -32.38 -19.19
C ASP A 68 -10.14 -33.38 -20.29
N ASP A 69 -10.24 -34.67 -19.95
CA ASP A 69 -10.17 -35.80 -20.88
C ASP A 69 -11.52 -35.94 -21.59
N GLU A 70 -11.78 -35.11 -22.62
CA GLU A 70 -12.89 -35.36 -23.55
C GLU A 70 -12.45 -36.32 -24.66
N GLU A 71 -12.79 -37.61 -24.50
CA GLU A 71 -12.77 -38.64 -25.54
C GLU A 71 -13.47 -38.15 -26.83
N GLU A 72 -12.77 -38.11 -27.96
CA GLU A 72 -13.39 -37.90 -29.27
C GLU A 72 -14.32 -39.08 -29.62
N PRO A 73 -15.62 -38.87 -29.88
CA PRO A 73 -16.47 -39.93 -30.41
C PRO A 73 -16.16 -40.17 -31.91
N SER A 74 -15.97 -41.45 -32.24
CA SER A 74 -15.66 -42.00 -33.58
C SER A 74 -16.76 -41.80 -34.63
#